data_AF-A0A310SK36-F1
#
_entry.id   AF-A0A310SK36-F1
#
_cell.length_a   1.000
_cell.length_b   1.000
_cell.length_c   1.000
_cell.angle_alpha   90.00
_cell.angle_beta   90.00
_cell.angle_gamma   90.00
#
_symmetry.space_group_name_H-M   'P 1'
#
loop_
_entity.id
_entity.type
_entity.pdbx_description
1 polymer ?
#
loop_
_entity_poly.entity_id
_entity_poly.type
_entity_poly.pdbx_seq_one_letter_code
_entity_poly.pdbx_strand_id
1 'polypeptide(L)'
;MVSRICLGCICEAASGCNVTLNCDESVCGPFRITWNYWADAGKPTLDNNTTKDEYIRCVTDPYCAARTVQGYMKKFAQDCNGDGNINCDDFLRIHRLGGYGCSGPLNSKYENTYNLCMQTFQQQ
;
A
#
# COMPACT_ATOMS: atom_id res chain seq x y z
N MET A 1 4.29 12.10 -4.74
CA MET A 1 5.05 11.03 -4.06
C MET A 1 4.33 10.70 -2.77
N VAL A 2 4.18 9.42 -2.43
CA VAL A 2 3.50 9.00 -1.19
C VAL A 2 4.36 9.38 0.02
N SER A 3 3.80 10.15 0.97
CA SER A 3 4.53 10.58 2.17
C SER A 3 4.78 9.41 3.15
N ARG A 4 5.71 9.57 4.09
CA ARG A 4 6.00 8.56 5.12
C ARG A 4 4.79 8.30 6.02
N ILE A 5 4.09 9.36 6.42
CA ILE A 5 2.86 9.26 7.23
C ILE A 5 1.79 8.50 6.46
N CYS A 6 1.60 8.84 5.18
CA CYS A 6 0.64 8.16 4.32
C CYS A 6 0.95 6.65 4.19
N LEU A 7 2.21 6.29 3.95
CA LEU A 7 2.64 4.88 3.91
C LEU A 7 2.37 4.17 5.24
N GLY A 8 2.70 4.81 6.36
CA GLY A 8 2.43 4.28 7.70
C GLY A 8 0.94 4.01 7.91
N CYS A 9 0.06 4.97 7.61
CA CYS A 9 -1.36 4.81 7.82
C CYS A 9 -2.03 3.82 6.86
N ILE A 10 -1.51 3.68 5.63
CA ILE A 10 -1.92 2.58 4.72
C ILE A 10 -1.51 1.23 5.31
N CYS A 11 -0.29 1.12 5.86
CA CYS A 11 0.22 -0.09 6.52
C CYS A 11 -0.63 -0.48 7.75
N GLU A 12 -0.97 0.50 8.58
CA GLU A 12 -1.85 0.33 9.74
C GLU A 12 -3.23 -0.17 9.33
N ALA A 13 -3.84 0.44 8.31
CA ALA A 13 -5.14 -0.02 7.81
C ALA A 13 -5.07 -1.43 7.21
N ALA A 14 -3.98 -1.77 6.53
CA ALA A 14 -3.81 -3.07 5.87
C ALA A 14 -3.64 -4.24 6.86
N SER A 15 -2.86 -4.05 7.93
CA SER A 15 -2.49 -5.16 8.84
C SER A 15 -2.23 -4.78 10.29
N GLY A 16 -2.50 -3.54 10.70
CA GLY A 16 -1.94 -2.98 11.94
C GLY A 16 -0.43 -2.81 11.85
N CYS A 17 0.06 -2.58 10.62
CA CYS A 17 1.46 -2.53 10.24
C CYS A 17 2.33 -3.64 10.84
N ASN A 18 1.81 -4.87 10.88
CA ASN A 18 2.51 -5.99 11.47
C ASN A 18 3.62 -6.49 10.51
N VAL A 19 4.84 -6.02 10.76
CA VAL A 19 6.04 -6.35 9.98
C VAL A 19 6.53 -7.79 10.13
N THR A 20 5.90 -8.58 11.01
CA THR A 20 6.20 -10.02 11.16
C THR A 20 5.33 -10.89 10.26
N LEU A 21 4.36 -10.31 9.55
CA LEU A 21 3.50 -11.05 8.63
C LEU A 21 4.26 -11.56 7.42
N ASN A 22 4.10 -12.85 7.17
CA ASN A 22 4.52 -13.51 5.95
C ASN A 22 3.35 -13.49 4.93
N CYS A 23 3.27 -14.50 4.06
CA CYS A 23 2.15 -14.71 3.15
C CYS A 23 1.00 -15.48 3.78
N ASP A 24 -0.20 -15.01 3.50
CA ASP A 24 -1.48 -15.67 3.77
C ASP A 24 -2.16 -15.85 2.41
N GLU A 25 -2.22 -17.09 1.95
CA GLU A 25 -2.55 -17.45 0.57
C GLU A 25 -1.70 -16.67 -0.47
N SER A 26 -2.32 -15.73 -1.18
CA SER A 26 -1.69 -14.94 -2.25
C SER A 26 -1.30 -13.52 -1.82
N VAL A 27 -1.51 -13.19 -0.55
CA VAL A 27 -1.38 -11.83 0.00
C VAL A 27 -0.29 -11.82 1.07
N CYS A 28 0.70 -10.94 0.94
CA CYS A 28 1.91 -11.01 1.74
C CYS A 28 2.28 -9.69 2.42
N GLY A 29 2.92 -9.81 3.59
CA GLY A 29 3.60 -8.71 4.25
C GLY A 29 2.70 -7.67 4.92
N PRO A 30 3.30 -6.63 5.52
CA PRO A 30 2.59 -5.64 6.32
C PRO A 30 1.63 -4.78 5.48
N PHE A 31 1.87 -4.66 4.18
CA PHE A 31 0.99 -3.96 3.25
C PHE A 31 -0.02 -4.87 2.54
N ARG A 32 -0.11 -6.16 2.90
CA ARG A 32 -1.04 -7.11 2.27
C ARG A 32 -1.01 -7.02 0.73
N ILE A 33 0.19 -7.09 0.16
CA ILE A 33 0.43 -6.94 -1.28
C ILE A 33 0.24 -8.28 -1.98
N THR A 34 -0.29 -8.28 -3.21
CA THR A 34 -0.36 -9.46 -4.09
C THR A 34 0.75 -9.45 -5.13
N TRP A 35 1.01 -10.59 -5.78
CA TRP A 35 2.00 -10.65 -6.86
C TRP A 35 1.71 -9.68 -8.00
N ASN A 36 0.45 -9.56 -8.44
CA ASN A 36 0.05 -8.64 -9.51
C ASN A 36 0.29 -7.18 -9.11
N TYR A 37 -0.02 -6.81 -7.86
CA TYR A 37 0.25 -5.48 -7.33
C TYR A 37 1.76 -5.17 -7.41
N TRP A 38 2.60 -6.11 -6.94
CA TRP A 38 4.06 -5.96 -7.01
C TRP A 38 4.58 -5.86 -8.45
N ALA A 39 4.03 -6.67 -9.36
CA ALA A 39 4.37 -6.64 -10.77
C ALA A 39 4.05 -5.29 -11.41
N ASP A 40 2.86 -4.75 -11.12
CA ASP A 40 2.43 -3.44 -11.60
C ASP A 40 3.22 -2.28 -11.01
N ALA A 41 3.74 -2.44 -9.79
CA ALA A 41 4.62 -1.47 -9.14
C ALA A 41 6.03 -1.40 -9.74
N GLY A 42 6.34 -2.21 -10.75
CA GLY A 42 7.65 -2.25 -11.38
C GLY A 42 8.61 -3.29 -10.79
N LYS A 43 8.09 -4.27 -10.04
CA LYS A 43 8.85 -5.41 -9.49
C LYS A 43 10.10 -4.98 -8.69
N PRO A 44 9.98 -4.07 -7.71
CA PRO A 44 11.14 -3.70 -6.89
C PRO A 44 11.68 -4.93 -6.16
N THR A 45 12.99 -5.01 -6.04
CA THR A 45 13.68 -6.06 -5.29
C THR A 45 14.45 -5.47 -4.12
N LEU A 46 14.91 -6.33 -3.20
CA LEU A 46 15.80 -5.93 -2.10
C LEU A 46 17.24 -5.78 -2.58
N ASP A 47 17.65 -6.70 -3.42
CA ASP A 47 18.97 -6.88 -3.97
C ASP A 47 18.89 -7.13 -5.48
N ASN A 48 20.00 -6.92 -6.19
CA ASN A 48 20.11 -7.21 -7.63
C ASN A 48 20.21 -8.73 -7.93
N ASN A 49 19.89 -9.57 -6.95
CA ASN A 49 20.10 -11.01 -7.03
C ASN A 49 18.81 -11.70 -7.42
N THR A 50 18.83 -12.38 -8.57
CA THR A 50 17.64 -12.97 -9.19
C THR A 50 17.28 -14.29 -8.52
N THR A 51 16.58 -14.21 -7.39
CA THR A 51 16.07 -15.38 -6.67
C THR A 51 14.64 -15.72 -7.09
N LYS A 52 14.22 -16.98 -6.93
CA LYS A 52 12.89 -17.46 -7.35
C LYS A 52 11.71 -16.80 -6.62
N ASP A 53 11.97 -16.10 -5.50
CA ASP A 53 10.96 -15.52 -4.60
C ASP A 53 11.14 -14.00 -4.36
N GLU A 54 11.59 -13.25 -5.36
CA GLU A 54 11.77 -11.78 -5.29
C GLU A 54 10.54 -11.04 -4.77
N TYR A 55 9.35 -11.45 -5.23
CA TYR A 55 8.08 -10.90 -4.78
C TYR A 55 7.93 -11.01 -3.26
N ILE A 56 7.98 -12.24 -2.72
CA ILE A 56 7.76 -12.49 -1.29
C ILE A 56 8.82 -11.76 -0.47
N ARG A 57 10.10 -11.93 -0.83
CA ARG A 57 11.22 -11.27 -0.15
C ARG A 57 11.03 -9.76 -0.07
N CYS A 58 10.62 -9.12 -1.17
CA CYS A 58 10.41 -7.68 -1.21
C CYS A 58 9.21 -7.26 -0.36
N VAL A 59 8.05 -7.90 -0.52
CA VAL A 59 6.82 -7.42 0.12
C VAL A 59 6.75 -7.74 1.61
N THR A 60 7.57 -8.67 2.11
CA THR A 60 7.75 -8.91 3.56
C THR A 60 8.81 -8.01 4.20
N ASP A 61 9.67 -7.35 3.42
CA ASP A 61 10.57 -6.31 3.94
C ASP A 61 9.87 -4.94 3.95
N PRO A 62 9.82 -4.23 5.10
CA PRO A 62 9.07 -2.98 5.20
C PRO A 62 9.50 -1.90 4.18
N TYR A 63 10.79 -1.82 3.85
CA TYR A 63 11.29 -0.80 2.94
C TYR A 63 11.00 -1.14 1.48
N CYS A 64 11.16 -2.41 1.08
CA CYS A 64 10.85 -2.84 -0.28
C CYS A 64 9.33 -2.90 -0.52
N ALA A 65 8.55 -3.30 0.48
CA ALA A 65 7.10 -3.21 0.44
C ALA A 65 6.63 -1.75 0.28
N ALA A 66 7.22 -0.80 1.02
CA ALA A 66 6.92 0.62 0.85
C ALA A 66 7.28 1.14 -0.56
N ARG A 67 8.44 0.71 -1.12
CA ARG A 67 8.79 1.01 -2.52
C ARG A 67 7.77 0.42 -3.50
N THR A 68 7.25 -0.76 -3.22
CA THR A 68 6.18 -1.40 -4.00
C THR A 68 4.92 -0.57 -3.98
N VAL A 69 4.47 -0.09 -2.81
CA VAL A 69 3.31 0.81 -2.72
C VAL A 69 3.55 2.10 -3.51
N GLN A 70 4.72 2.72 -3.37
CA GLN A 70 5.07 3.94 -4.11
C GLN A 70 5.07 3.72 -5.64
N GLY A 71 5.62 2.61 -6.11
CA GLY A 71 5.62 2.25 -7.53
C GLY A 71 4.21 2.04 -8.07
N TYR A 72 3.34 1.38 -7.30
CA TYR A 72 1.94 1.18 -7.66
C TYR A 72 1.18 2.52 -7.73
N MET A 73 1.37 3.40 -6.74
CA MET A 73 0.77 4.74 -6.77
C MET A 73 1.30 5.57 -7.92
N LYS A 74 2.57 5.45 -8.30
CA LYS A 74 3.11 6.14 -9.48
C LYS A 74 2.39 5.72 -10.77
N LYS A 75 1.95 4.45 -10.86
CA LYS A 75 1.23 3.93 -12.03
C LYS A 75 -0.26 4.30 -12.03
N PHE A 76 -0.91 4.29 -10.86
CA PHE A 76 -2.38 4.37 -10.75
C PHE A 76 -2.90 5.63 -10.05
N ALA A 77 -2.05 6.60 -9.70
CA ALA A 77 -2.46 7.85 -9.09
C ALA A 77 -3.54 8.56 -9.92
N GLN A 78 -4.71 8.75 -9.30
CA GLN A 78 -5.87 9.45 -9.85
C GLN A 78 -6.77 9.89 -8.69
N ASP A 79 -7.66 10.84 -8.96
CA ASP A 79 -8.67 11.29 -7.99
C ASP A 79 -9.77 10.22 -7.91
N CYS A 80 -9.79 9.51 -6.79
CA CYS A 80 -10.66 8.37 -6.55
C CYS A 80 -11.88 8.74 -5.72
N ASN A 81 -11.79 9.78 -4.91
CA ASN A 81 -12.88 10.26 -4.04
C ASN A 81 -13.68 11.42 -4.67
N GLY A 82 -13.21 11.99 -5.77
CA GLY A 82 -13.87 13.08 -6.52
C GLY A 82 -13.71 14.46 -5.88
N ASP A 83 -12.71 14.66 -5.02
CA ASP A 83 -12.49 15.93 -4.32
C ASP A 83 -11.63 16.94 -5.11
N GLY A 84 -11.12 16.54 -6.27
CA GLY A 84 -10.28 17.36 -7.15
C GLY A 84 -8.79 17.35 -6.81
N ASN A 85 -8.37 16.63 -5.78
CA ASN A 85 -6.98 16.48 -5.36
C ASN A 85 -6.56 15.01 -5.42
N ILE A 86 -5.31 14.75 -5.80
CA ILE A 86 -4.72 13.41 -5.69
C ILE A 86 -3.84 13.39 -4.46
N ASN A 87 -4.34 12.77 -3.38
CA ASN A 87 -3.71 12.79 -2.06
C ASN A 87 -3.69 11.39 -1.41
N CYS A 88 -3.45 11.33 -0.10
CA CYS A 88 -3.33 10.05 0.60
C CYS A 88 -4.66 9.27 0.69
N ASP A 89 -5.80 9.97 0.69
CA ASP A 89 -7.13 9.37 0.72
C ASP A 89 -7.38 8.58 -0.57
N ASP A 90 -6.90 9.09 -1.71
CA ASP A 90 -6.90 8.34 -2.98
C ASP A 90 -5.95 7.16 -2.95
N PHE A 91 -4.74 7.35 -2.40
CA PHE A 91 -3.76 6.26 -2.33
C PHE A 91 -4.23 5.11 -1.44
N LEU A 92 -4.96 5.39 -0.36
CA LEU A 92 -5.62 4.37 0.45
C LEU A 92 -6.63 3.57 -0.39
N ARG A 93 -7.47 4.26 -1.15
CA ARG A 93 -8.48 3.65 -2.03
C ARG A 93 -7.85 2.80 -3.12
N ILE A 94 -6.83 3.34 -3.81
CA ILE A 94 -6.06 2.63 -4.84
C ILE A 94 -5.39 1.39 -4.25
N HIS A 95 -4.82 1.49 -3.05
CA HIS A 95 -4.16 0.36 -2.40
C HIS A 95 -5.15 -0.77 -2.12
N ARG A 96 -6.34 -0.43 -1.62
CA ARG A 96 -7.34 -1.41 -1.20
C ARG A 96 -8.18 -1.99 -2.34
N LEU A 97 -8.54 -1.17 -3.32
CA LEU A 97 -9.51 -1.50 -4.37
C LEU A 97 -8.85 -1.67 -5.75
N GLY A 98 -7.54 -1.40 -5.85
CA GLY A 98 -6.82 -1.33 -7.11
C GLY A 98 -7.10 -0.03 -7.87
N GLY A 99 -6.28 0.26 -8.88
CA GLY A 99 -6.42 1.47 -9.70
C GLY A 99 -7.82 1.62 -10.31
N TYR A 100 -8.28 0.63 -11.07
CA TYR A 100 -9.57 0.73 -11.78
C TYR A 100 -10.81 0.71 -10.88
N GLY A 101 -10.70 0.29 -9.62
CA GLY A 101 -11.81 0.14 -8.70
C GLY A 101 -11.89 1.20 -7.59
N CYS A 102 -10.98 2.18 -7.58
CA CYS A 102 -10.75 3.02 -6.41
C CYS A 102 -11.92 3.95 -6.01
N SER A 103 -12.88 4.20 -6.90
CA SER A 103 -14.11 4.93 -6.57
C SER A 103 -15.15 4.09 -5.82
N GLY A 104 -14.89 2.80 -5.60
CA GLY A 104 -15.75 1.92 -4.82
C GLY A 104 -15.78 2.27 -3.32
N PRO A 105 -16.72 1.69 -2.57
CA PRO A 105 -16.81 1.90 -1.13
C PRO A 105 -15.69 1.15 -0.39
N LEU A 106 -15.16 1.77 0.66
CA LEU A 106 -14.25 1.12 1.60
C LEU A 106 -15.05 0.46 2.73
N ASN A 107 -14.46 -0.58 3.33
CA ASN A 107 -14.97 -1.12 4.57
C ASN A 107 -14.74 -0.08 5.70
N SER A 108 -15.76 0.20 6.51
CA SER A 108 -15.69 1.25 7.53
C SER A 108 -14.59 1.02 8.57
N LYS A 109 -14.27 -0.24 8.93
CA LYS A 109 -13.17 -0.52 9.87
C LYS A 109 -11.83 -0.11 9.26
N TYR A 110 -11.61 -0.48 7.99
CA TYR A 110 -10.38 -0.15 7.25
C TYR A 110 -10.19 1.37 7.14
N GLU A 111 -11.24 2.08 6.72
CA GLU A 111 -11.23 3.54 6.56
C GLU A 111 -11.07 4.27 7.91
N ASN A 112 -11.76 3.83 8.97
CA ASN A 112 -11.63 4.42 10.30
C ASN A 112 -10.23 4.25 10.90
N THR A 113 -9.60 3.08 10.71
CA THR A 113 -8.21 2.85 11.16
C THR A 113 -7.24 3.82 10.46
N TYR A 114 -7.38 3.99 9.15
CA TYR A 114 -6.59 4.96 8.40
C TYR A 114 -6.84 6.41 8.88
N ASN A 115 -8.09 6.82 8.99
CA ASN A 115 -8.47 8.19 9.37
C ASN A 115 -7.90 8.56 10.75
N LEU A 116 -8.00 7.64 11.72
CA LEU A 116 -7.44 7.83 13.06
C LEU A 116 -5.92 7.99 13.03
N CYS A 117 -5.23 7.18 12.22
CA CYS A 117 -3.78 7.29 12.04
C CYS A 117 -3.40 8.65 11.43
N MET A 118 -4.07 9.07 10.35
CA MET A 118 -3.79 10.35 9.69
C MET A 118 -4.04 11.52 10.64
N GLN A 119 -5.15 11.53 11.38
CA GLN A 119 -5.43 12.57 12.38
C GLN A 119 -4.36 12.67 13.47
N THR A 120 -3.77 11.54 13.85
CA THR A 120 -2.76 11.47 14.90
C THR A 120 -1.40 12.01 14.44
N PHE A 121 -1.01 11.74 13.20
CA PHE A 121 0.36 11.97 12.72
C PHE A 121 0.51 13.07 11.65
N GLN A 122 -0.55 13.50 10.97
CA GLN A 122 -0.46 14.47 9.87
C GLN A 122 -0.19 15.91 10.34
N GLN A 123 -0.41 16.22 11.63
CA GLN A 123 -0.16 17.54 12.22
C GLN A 123 1.18 17.64 12.96
N GLN A 124 2.01 16.59 12.93
CA GLN A 124 3.34 16.54 13.52
C GLN A 124 4.42 16.84 12.48
#